data_AF-A0A7Y5FF19-F1
#
_entry.id   AF-A0A7Y5FF19-F1
#
_cell.length_a   1.000
_cell.length_b   1.000
_cell.length_c   1.000
_cell.angle_alpha   90.00
_cell.angle_beta   90.00
_cell.angle_gamma   90.00
#
_symmetry.space_group_name_H-M   'P 1'
#
loop_
_entity.id
_entity.type
_entity.pdbx_description
1 polymer ?
#
loop_
_entity_poly.entity_id
_entity_poly.type
_entity_poly.pdbx_seq_one_letter_code
_entity_poly.pdbx_strand_id
1 'polypeptide(L)'
;MLKKISWILGIALCLWVLNSCGPKAARVTGETDQFGCQEPPPSVFTAAGIDAEFAQSKFGKIVTGDINLKTNPEVISLASKAVTDSRISSYLRCLAIHRDGYTKEQAAYLEELTSFMRTGPTAEEFIKWKSENPFPGTKPEAGNATKQDELVQAREAIQQLQQEVQAAQSRLEQLKASEWSAIARSHNWLPEKECDSAWKSNEGEGRDAAGRRVRVRINTLTQEYRWVFARSDVVEAYSPPIDPRAHVKKLNISNAKFGIVCVGTASSEGERGEEESRAKGRAERLQIIFREEFNNVPALYSLSLGQFQHKQKSFNPQATRDERRVIVIEILDRDQEVNLTEAIKDALLKVIEKVRQEGAIPFWDFRDYTAFDLYGA
;
A
#
# COMPACT_ATOMS: atom_id res chain seq x y z
N MET A 1 -47.25 48.56 15.32
CA MET A 1 -47.86 47.36 15.93
C MET A 1 -47.38 46.03 15.29
N LEU A 2 -46.10 45.90 14.90
CA LEU A 2 -45.61 44.72 14.16
C LEU A 2 -44.32 44.08 14.72
N LYS A 3 -43.93 44.43 15.96
CA LYS A 3 -42.72 43.87 16.61
C LYS A 3 -42.99 42.95 17.81
N LYS A 4 -44.25 42.66 18.16
CA LYS A 4 -44.60 41.81 19.32
C LYS A 4 -45.06 40.38 19.00
N ILE A 5 -45.19 40.00 17.73
CA ILE A 5 -45.70 38.66 17.35
C ILE A 5 -44.57 37.63 17.14
N SER A 6 -43.33 38.05 16.93
CA SER A 6 -42.20 37.13 16.65
C SER A 6 -41.65 36.39 17.87
N TRP A 7 -41.99 36.78 19.10
CA TRP A 7 -41.46 36.14 20.31
C TRP A 7 -42.33 35.00 20.84
N ILE A 8 -43.61 34.95 20.47
CA ILE A 8 -44.56 33.93 20.96
C ILE A 8 -44.48 32.64 20.11
N LEU A 9 -44.11 32.74 18.82
CA LEU A 9 -43.92 31.57 17.94
C LEU A 9 -42.63 30.78 18.20
N GLY A 10 -41.61 31.40 18.83
CA GLY A 10 -40.34 30.71 19.15
C GLY A 10 -40.43 29.75 20.35
N ILE A 11 -41.37 29.98 21.27
CA ILE A 11 -41.51 29.18 22.50
C ILE A 11 -42.42 27.96 22.28
N ALA A 12 -43.40 28.05 21.36
CA ALA A 12 -44.26 26.93 21.02
C ALA A 12 -43.54 25.81 20.24
N LEU A 13 -42.50 26.13 19.46
CA LEU A 13 -41.73 25.13 18.71
C LEU A 13 -40.70 24.38 19.57
N CYS A 14 -40.26 24.96 20.71
CA CYS A 14 -39.35 24.27 21.64
C CYS A 14 -40.06 23.28 22.58
N LEU A 15 -41.38 23.41 22.79
CA LEU A 15 -42.13 22.49 23.65
C LEU A 15 -42.61 21.21 22.94
N TRP A 16 -42.52 21.14 21.61
CA TRP A 16 -42.87 19.92 20.86
C TRP A 16 -41.69 18.96 20.64
N VAL A 17 -40.44 19.43 20.77
CA VAL A 17 -39.23 18.59 20.62
C VAL A 17 -38.84 17.89 21.94
N LEU A 18 -39.37 18.33 23.08
CA LEU A 18 -39.03 17.77 24.39
C LEU A 18 -39.91 16.58 24.83
N ASN A 19 -40.91 16.17 24.05
CA ASN A 19 -41.84 15.10 24.44
C ASN A 19 -41.59 13.73 23.79
N SER A 20 -40.47 13.55 23.08
CA SER A 20 -40.14 12.29 22.39
C SER A 20 -38.88 11.58 22.90
N CYS A 21 -38.21 12.11 23.93
CA CYS A 21 -36.97 11.56 24.49
C CYS A 21 -37.14 11.09 25.95
N GLY A 22 -38.27 10.45 26.28
CA GLY A 22 -38.30 9.59 27.47
C GLY A 22 -37.48 8.33 27.20
N PRO A 23 -36.67 7.82 28.15
CA PRO A 23 -36.03 6.52 27.99
C PRO A 23 -37.13 5.49 27.70
N LYS A 24 -37.10 4.86 26.52
CA LYS A 24 -37.98 3.75 26.20
C LYS A 24 -37.83 2.74 27.34
N ALA A 25 -38.94 2.35 27.97
CA ALA A 25 -38.93 1.37 29.03
C ALA A 25 -38.07 0.19 28.59
N ALA A 26 -37.05 -0.15 29.38
CA ALA A 26 -36.18 -1.27 29.09
C ALA A 26 -37.07 -2.51 28.98
N ARG A 27 -37.14 -3.12 27.78
CA ARG A 27 -37.88 -4.36 27.55
C ARG A 27 -37.41 -5.40 28.55
N VAL A 28 -38.36 -6.11 29.16
CA VAL A 28 -38.07 -7.18 30.12
C VAL A 28 -37.30 -8.27 29.39
N THR A 29 -36.12 -8.62 29.91
CA THR A 29 -35.25 -9.62 29.30
C THR A 29 -35.93 -10.99 29.28
N GLY A 30 -36.10 -11.58 28.08
CA GLY A 30 -36.68 -12.90 27.89
C GLY A 30 -38.10 -12.92 27.32
N GLU A 31 -38.66 -11.76 26.94
CA GLU A 31 -39.91 -11.73 26.17
C GLU A 31 -39.69 -12.30 24.76
N THR A 32 -40.65 -13.11 24.31
CA THR A 32 -40.76 -13.48 22.90
C THR A 32 -41.19 -12.27 22.09
N ASP A 33 -40.55 -12.05 20.95
CA ASP A 33 -40.96 -11.02 20.01
C ASP A 33 -42.33 -11.35 19.36
N GLN A 34 -42.80 -10.47 18.48
CA GLN A 34 -44.07 -10.65 17.76
C GLN A 34 -44.11 -11.90 16.85
N PHE A 35 -42.97 -12.55 16.61
CA PHE A 35 -42.83 -13.78 15.81
C PHE A 35 -42.69 -15.03 16.69
N GLY A 36 -42.74 -14.90 18.02
CA GLY A 36 -42.55 -15.99 18.96
C GLY A 36 -41.08 -16.34 19.21
N CYS A 37 -40.14 -15.49 18.78
CA CYS A 37 -38.71 -15.71 18.92
C CYS A 37 -38.18 -15.05 20.18
N GLN A 38 -37.37 -15.78 20.97
CA GLN A 38 -36.78 -15.24 22.19
C GLN A 38 -35.68 -14.22 21.85
N GLU A 39 -35.98 -12.92 22.01
CA GLU A 39 -35.04 -11.84 21.69
C GLU A 39 -33.91 -11.80 22.73
N PRO A 40 -32.63 -11.88 22.32
CA PRO A 40 -31.51 -11.75 23.24
C PRO A 40 -31.51 -10.36 23.91
N PRO A 41 -31.10 -10.24 25.18
CA PRO A 41 -30.94 -8.94 25.82
C PRO A 41 -30.03 -8.01 24.99
N PRO A 42 -30.28 -6.69 24.94
CA PRO A 42 -29.44 -5.75 24.20
C PRO A 42 -27.93 -5.86 24.51
N SER A 43 -27.59 -6.17 25.77
CA SER A 43 -26.22 -6.39 26.22
C SER A 43 -25.49 -7.51 25.48
N VAL A 44 -26.22 -8.51 24.96
CA VAL A 44 -25.66 -9.61 24.17
C VAL A 44 -25.18 -9.11 22.82
N PHE A 45 -25.97 -8.27 22.15
CA PHE A 45 -25.59 -7.65 20.87
C PHE A 45 -24.42 -6.68 21.07
N THR A 46 -24.47 -5.85 22.11
CA THR A 46 -23.37 -4.94 22.46
C THR A 46 -22.06 -5.70 22.75
N ALA A 47 -22.12 -6.81 23.48
CA ALA A 47 -20.93 -7.63 23.76
C ALA A 47 -20.32 -8.27 22.51
N ALA A 48 -21.14 -8.59 21.51
CA ALA A 48 -20.67 -9.05 20.20
C ALA A 48 -20.13 -7.91 19.31
N GLY A 49 -20.29 -6.64 19.74
CA GLY A 49 -19.92 -5.46 18.96
C GLY A 49 -20.84 -5.23 17.76
N ILE A 50 -22.12 -5.58 17.89
CA ILE A 50 -23.11 -5.54 16.80
C ILE A 50 -24.35 -4.78 17.27
N ASP A 51 -24.93 -3.99 16.37
CA ASP A 51 -26.22 -3.35 16.58
C ASP A 51 -27.36 -4.38 16.39
N ALA A 52 -28.36 -4.40 17.26
CA ALA A 52 -29.55 -5.24 17.10
C ALA A 52 -30.25 -5.01 15.75
N GLU A 53 -30.27 -3.77 15.25
CA GLU A 53 -30.82 -3.42 13.93
C GLU A 53 -30.00 -4.04 12.79
N PHE A 54 -28.67 -4.08 12.93
CA PHE A 54 -27.79 -4.75 11.98
C PHE A 54 -28.12 -6.25 11.92
N ALA A 55 -28.23 -6.91 13.09
CA ALA A 55 -28.55 -8.33 13.17
C ALA A 55 -29.90 -8.66 12.50
N GLN A 56 -30.92 -7.83 12.70
CA GLN A 56 -32.26 -8.10 12.16
C GLN A 56 -32.43 -7.80 10.66
N SER A 57 -31.75 -6.78 10.14
CA SER A 57 -31.99 -6.25 8.78
C SER A 57 -30.92 -6.64 7.75
N LYS A 58 -29.68 -6.86 8.18
CA LYS A 58 -28.55 -7.17 7.28
C LYS A 58 -28.30 -8.66 7.17
N PHE A 59 -28.46 -9.43 8.25
CA PHE A 59 -28.19 -10.87 8.24
C PHE A 59 -29.00 -11.61 7.19
N GLY A 60 -30.31 -11.36 7.09
CA GLY A 60 -31.16 -11.97 6.05
C GLY A 60 -30.66 -11.68 4.63
N LYS A 61 -30.16 -10.46 4.37
CA LYS A 61 -29.61 -10.08 3.07
C LYS A 61 -28.25 -10.73 2.77
N ILE A 62 -27.49 -11.10 3.80
CA ILE A 62 -26.25 -11.89 3.64
C ILE A 62 -26.62 -13.30 3.18
N VAL A 63 -27.63 -13.90 3.82
CA VAL A 63 -28.12 -15.25 3.53
C VAL A 63 -28.65 -15.34 2.08
N THR A 64 -29.50 -14.39 1.67
CA THR A 64 -30.08 -14.38 0.32
C THR A 64 -29.08 -13.94 -0.74
N GLY A 65 -28.09 -13.12 -0.38
CA GLY A 65 -27.11 -12.56 -1.31
C GLY A 65 -27.38 -11.17 -1.81
N ASP A 66 -28.34 -10.46 -1.21
CA ASP A 66 -28.74 -9.12 -1.63
C ASP A 66 -27.76 -8.02 -1.18
N ILE A 67 -26.66 -8.39 -0.50
CA ILE A 67 -25.57 -7.49 -0.14
C ILE A 67 -24.39 -7.67 -1.09
N ASN A 68 -23.93 -6.55 -1.67
CA ASN A 68 -22.67 -6.51 -2.39
C ASN A 68 -21.49 -6.47 -1.39
N LEU A 69 -20.85 -7.63 -1.22
CA LEU A 69 -19.72 -7.81 -0.29
C LEU A 69 -18.44 -7.12 -0.74
N LYS A 70 -18.29 -6.81 -2.03
CA LYS A 70 -17.12 -6.06 -2.52
C LYS A 70 -17.10 -4.62 -2.02
N THR A 71 -18.28 -4.04 -1.81
CA THR A 71 -18.41 -2.67 -1.32
C THR A 71 -18.62 -2.58 0.19
N ASN A 72 -18.83 -3.72 0.88
CA ASN A 72 -19.06 -3.77 2.33
C ASN A 72 -18.42 -5.04 2.97
N PRO A 73 -17.10 -5.21 2.92
CA PRO A 73 -16.43 -6.41 3.43
C PRO A 73 -16.59 -6.59 4.96
N GLU A 74 -16.76 -5.50 5.71
CA GLU A 74 -16.95 -5.48 7.16
C GLU A 74 -18.21 -6.24 7.62
N VAL A 75 -19.19 -6.37 6.72
CA VAL A 75 -20.45 -7.09 6.98
C VAL A 75 -20.19 -8.57 7.31
N ILE A 76 -19.18 -9.20 6.69
CA ILE A 76 -18.81 -10.59 6.98
C ILE A 76 -18.25 -10.70 8.40
N SER A 77 -17.35 -9.79 8.80
CA SER A 77 -16.81 -9.80 10.16
C SER A 77 -17.90 -9.63 11.22
N LEU A 78 -18.86 -8.74 10.98
CA LEU A 78 -19.99 -8.51 11.89
C LEU A 78 -20.92 -9.74 11.93
N ALA A 79 -21.21 -10.36 10.79
CA ALA A 79 -22.02 -11.58 10.75
C ALA A 79 -21.32 -12.76 11.45
N SER A 80 -20.00 -12.92 11.30
CA SER A 80 -19.20 -13.95 11.99
C SER A 80 -19.27 -13.77 13.51
N LYS A 81 -19.16 -12.53 13.98
CA LYS A 81 -19.35 -12.20 15.40
C LYS A 81 -20.76 -12.51 15.88
N ALA A 82 -21.79 -12.24 15.05
CA ALA A 82 -23.19 -12.49 15.41
C ALA A 82 -23.46 -13.98 15.65
N VAL A 83 -22.97 -14.84 14.76
CA VAL A 83 -23.23 -16.28 14.82
C VAL A 83 -22.40 -17.03 15.86
N THR A 84 -21.37 -16.38 16.42
CA THR A 84 -20.53 -16.94 17.48
C THR A 84 -21.27 -16.99 18.82
N ASP A 85 -22.17 -16.03 19.09
CA ASP A 85 -23.07 -16.11 20.24
C ASP A 85 -24.28 -17.01 19.92
N SER A 86 -24.43 -18.09 20.69
CA SER A 86 -25.49 -19.09 20.50
C SER A 86 -26.90 -18.51 20.63
N ARG A 87 -27.10 -17.46 21.43
CA ARG A 87 -28.41 -16.81 21.63
C ARG A 87 -28.78 -15.98 20.42
N ILE A 88 -27.84 -15.19 19.89
CA ILE A 88 -28.03 -14.42 18.65
C ILE A 88 -28.28 -15.38 17.48
N SER A 89 -27.46 -16.43 17.34
CA SER A 89 -27.62 -17.44 16.29
C SER A 89 -28.99 -18.14 16.35
N SER A 90 -29.46 -18.52 17.55
CA SER A 90 -30.77 -19.15 17.73
C SER A 90 -31.92 -18.19 17.40
N TYR A 91 -31.79 -16.92 17.79
CA TYR A 91 -32.76 -15.87 17.47
C TYR A 91 -32.86 -15.61 15.96
N LEU A 92 -31.72 -15.49 15.27
CA LEU A 92 -31.67 -15.30 13.81
C LEU A 92 -32.31 -16.47 13.05
N ARG A 93 -32.06 -17.71 13.51
CA ARG A 93 -32.71 -18.91 12.95
C ARG A 93 -34.22 -18.87 13.14
N CYS A 94 -34.68 -18.51 14.35
CA CYS A 94 -36.10 -18.41 14.64
C CYS A 94 -36.78 -17.37 13.74
N LEU A 95 -36.19 -16.17 13.60
CA LEU A 95 -36.69 -15.14 12.70
C LEU A 95 -36.78 -15.63 11.25
N ALA A 96 -35.75 -16.32 10.75
CA ALA A 96 -35.78 -16.84 9.39
C ALA A 96 -36.98 -17.78 9.14
N ILE A 97 -37.32 -18.62 10.12
CA ILE A 97 -38.45 -19.55 10.01
C ILE A 97 -39.79 -18.82 10.18
N HIS A 98 -39.94 -18.04 11.24
CA HIS A 98 -41.25 -17.50 11.66
C HIS A 98 -41.59 -16.14 11.03
N ARG A 99 -40.60 -15.27 10.83
CA ARG A 99 -40.78 -13.97 10.17
C ARG A 99 -40.64 -14.09 8.65
N ASP A 100 -39.58 -14.76 8.19
CA ASP A 100 -39.21 -14.78 6.77
C ASP A 100 -39.78 -16.00 6.01
N GLY A 101 -40.42 -16.93 6.73
CA GLY A 101 -41.14 -18.07 6.13
C GLY A 101 -40.23 -19.13 5.51
N TYR A 102 -38.99 -19.28 6.01
CA TYR A 102 -38.03 -20.21 5.43
C TYR A 102 -38.52 -21.67 5.50
N THR A 103 -38.29 -22.42 4.42
CA THR A 103 -38.56 -23.86 4.38
C THR A 103 -37.60 -24.63 5.30
N LYS A 104 -37.90 -25.90 5.58
CA LYS A 104 -36.99 -26.77 6.35
C LYS A 104 -35.61 -26.89 5.71
N GLU A 105 -35.54 -26.90 4.38
CA GLU A 105 -34.28 -26.96 3.63
C GLU A 105 -33.48 -25.67 3.77
N GLN A 106 -34.14 -24.51 3.66
CA GLN A 106 -33.52 -23.20 3.88
C GLN A 106 -33.05 -23.02 5.33
N ALA A 107 -33.78 -23.58 6.30
CA ALA A 107 -33.37 -23.59 7.69
C ALA A 107 -32.11 -24.47 7.92
N ALA A 108 -31.97 -25.59 7.22
CA ALA A 108 -30.77 -26.43 7.27
C ALA A 108 -29.56 -25.71 6.65
N TYR A 109 -29.76 -25.02 5.52
CA TYR A 109 -28.72 -24.16 4.92
C TYR A 109 -28.21 -23.09 5.89
N LEU A 110 -29.12 -22.46 6.65
CA LEU A 110 -28.74 -21.49 7.67
C LEU A 110 -27.85 -22.08 8.76
N GLU A 111 -28.02 -23.35 9.12
CA GLU A 111 -27.15 -24.03 10.07
C GLU A 111 -25.74 -24.22 9.50
N GLU A 112 -25.62 -24.64 8.24
CA GLU A 112 -24.34 -24.79 7.56
C GLU A 112 -23.63 -23.44 7.40
N LEU A 113 -24.36 -22.41 6.96
CA LEU A 113 -23.85 -21.04 6.85
C LEU A 113 -23.38 -20.51 8.21
N THR A 114 -24.17 -20.70 9.27
CA THR A 114 -23.80 -20.30 10.63
C THR A 114 -22.53 -21.03 11.08
N SER A 115 -22.41 -22.33 10.78
CA SER A 115 -21.23 -23.14 11.11
C SER A 115 -19.99 -22.64 10.37
N PHE A 116 -20.11 -22.32 9.08
CA PHE A 116 -19.03 -21.72 8.29
C PHE A 116 -18.64 -20.34 8.84
N MET A 117 -19.61 -19.47 9.12
CA MET A 117 -19.34 -18.11 9.61
C MET A 117 -18.64 -18.10 10.98
N ARG A 118 -18.81 -19.13 11.81
CA ARG A 118 -18.08 -19.29 13.09
C ARG A 118 -16.57 -19.50 12.90
N THR A 119 -16.09 -19.89 11.72
CA THR A 119 -14.65 -19.99 11.45
C THR A 119 -13.98 -18.63 11.27
N GLY A 120 -14.76 -17.55 11.18
CA GLY A 120 -14.27 -16.20 10.92
C GLY A 120 -13.73 -16.01 9.50
N PRO A 121 -14.47 -16.38 8.43
CA PRO A 121 -13.98 -16.34 7.06
C PRO A 121 -13.73 -14.91 6.57
N THR A 122 -12.84 -14.76 5.58
CA THR A 122 -12.70 -13.52 4.81
C THR A 122 -13.88 -13.32 3.85
N ALA A 123 -13.99 -12.12 3.26
CA ALA A 123 -15.02 -11.84 2.25
C ALA A 123 -14.88 -12.75 1.02
N GLU A 124 -13.65 -13.05 0.60
CA GLU A 124 -13.34 -13.94 -0.53
C GLU A 124 -13.73 -15.39 -0.23
N GLU A 125 -13.40 -15.88 0.97
CA GLU A 125 -13.77 -17.23 1.41
C GLU A 125 -15.29 -17.39 1.50
N PHE A 126 -15.99 -16.37 1.99
CA PHE A 126 -17.45 -16.34 2.00
C PHE A 126 -18.06 -16.37 0.61
N ILE A 127 -17.56 -15.54 -0.31
CA ILE A 127 -18.02 -15.52 -1.70
C ILE A 127 -17.84 -16.89 -2.34
N LYS A 128 -16.69 -17.54 -2.10
CA LYS A 128 -16.41 -18.89 -2.56
C LYS A 128 -17.38 -19.90 -1.97
N TRP A 129 -17.53 -19.95 -0.65
CA TRP A 129 -18.43 -20.88 0.04
C TRP A 129 -19.87 -20.75 -0.46
N LYS A 130 -20.36 -19.52 -0.63
CA LYS A 130 -21.71 -19.26 -1.14
C LYS A 130 -21.90 -19.71 -2.59
N SER A 131 -20.84 -19.68 -3.41
CA SER A 131 -20.90 -20.19 -4.78
C SER A 131 -20.98 -21.72 -4.84
N GLU A 132 -20.37 -22.40 -3.88
CA GLU A 132 -20.39 -23.87 -3.74
C GLU A 132 -21.67 -24.36 -3.02
N ASN A 133 -22.27 -23.51 -2.20
CA ASN A 133 -23.45 -23.80 -1.39
C ASN A 133 -24.53 -22.73 -1.68
N PRO A 134 -25.29 -22.85 -2.78
CA PRO A 134 -26.34 -21.90 -3.11
C PRO A 134 -27.53 -22.02 -2.15
N PHE A 135 -28.21 -20.91 -1.86
CA PHE A 135 -29.40 -20.90 -1.00
C PHE A 135 -30.52 -21.76 -1.61
N PRO A 136 -31.14 -22.70 -0.87
CA PRO A 136 -32.17 -23.57 -1.41
C PRO A 136 -33.43 -22.81 -1.85
N GLY A 137 -34.03 -23.24 -2.96
CA GLY A 137 -35.28 -22.67 -3.47
C GLY A 137 -35.14 -21.38 -4.29
N THR A 138 -33.96 -20.74 -4.31
CA THR A 138 -33.61 -19.86 -5.43
C THR A 138 -33.32 -20.76 -6.62
N LYS A 139 -34.34 -21.05 -7.44
CA LYS A 139 -34.07 -21.55 -8.80
C LYS A 139 -33.09 -20.56 -9.41
N PRO A 140 -31.88 -20.98 -9.84
CA PRO A 140 -31.08 -20.12 -10.69
C PRO A 140 -32.00 -19.76 -11.84
N GLU A 141 -32.32 -18.48 -12.03
CA GLU A 141 -32.99 -18.06 -13.25
C GLU A 141 -32.17 -18.65 -14.39
N ALA A 142 -32.76 -19.55 -15.18
CA ALA A 142 -32.05 -20.32 -16.19
C ALA A 142 -31.42 -19.44 -17.30
N GLY A 143 -31.57 -18.11 -17.22
CA GLY A 143 -30.86 -17.10 -18.02
C GLY A 143 -29.54 -16.56 -17.42
N ASN A 144 -29.06 -17.05 -16.28
CA ASN A 144 -27.84 -16.51 -15.63
C ASN A 144 -26.52 -17.23 -15.97
N ALA A 145 -26.55 -18.42 -16.58
CA ALA A 145 -25.32 -19.11 -17.00
C ALA A 145 -24.59 -18.29 -18.09
N THR A 146 -25.33 -17.82 -19.10
CA THR A 146 -24.78 -16.99 -20.19
C THR A 146 -24.21 -15.67 -19.67
N LYS A 147 -24.87 -15.01 -18.72
CA LYS A 147 -24.37 -13.76 -18.11
C LYS A 147 -23.11 -13.97 -17.28
N GLN A 148 -22.98 -15.13 -16.63
CA GLN A 148 -21.78 -15.45 -15.86
C GLN A 148 -20.59 -15.72 -16.77
N ASP A 149 -20.79 -16.43 -17.89
CA ASP A 149 -19.77 -16.66 -18.90
C ASP A 149 -19.33 -15.35 -19.56
N GLU A 150 -20.27 -14.46 -19.89
CA GLU A 150 -19.99 -13.10 -20.38
C GLU A 150 -19.17 -12.29 -19.36
N LEU A 151 -19.46 -12.41 -18.06
CA LEU A 151 -18.72 -11.72 -17.01
C LEU A 151 -17.28 -12.24 -16.86
N VAL A 152 -17.08 -13.56 -16.98
CA VAL A 152 -15.74 -14.17 -16.94
C VAL A 152 -14.94 -13.71 -18.15
N GLN A 153 -15.51 -13.78 -19.36
CA GLN A 153 -14.88 -13.30 -20.58
C GLN A 153 -14.55 -11.80 -20.50
N ALA A 154 -15.45 -10.98 -19.96
CA ALA A 154 -15.19 -9.56 -19.76
C ALA A 154 -14.03 -9.31 -18.79
N ARG A 155 -13.89 -10.10 -17.72
CA ARG A 155 -12.77 -9.98 -16.77
C ARG A 155 -11.45 -10.37 -17.42
N GLU A 156 -11.43 -11.47 -18.17
CA GLU A 156 -10.24 -11.91 -18.91
C GLU A 156 -9.82 -10.86 -19.94
N ALA A 157 -10.78 -10.28 -20.68
CA ALA A 157 -10.52 -9.19 -21.62
C ALA A 157 -9.96 -7.94 -20.93
N ILE A 158 -10.50 -7.56 -19.76
CA ILE A 158 -9.97 -6.43 -18.96
C ILE A 158 -8.53 -6.72 -18.52
N GLN A 159 -8.25 -7.94 -18.05
CA GLN A 159 -6.91 -8.33 -17.61
C GLN A 159 -5.91 -8.30 -18.78
N GLN A 160 -6.30 -8.79 -19.96
CA GLN A 160 -5.48 -8.73 -21.16
C GLN A 160 -5.21 -7.27 -21.56
N LEU A 161 -6.23 -6.42 -21.58
CA LEU A 161 -6.06 -4.98 -21.88
C LEU A 161 -5.11 -4.30 -20.89
N GLN A 162 -5.17 -4.64 -19.61
CA GLN A 162 -4.23 -4.12 -18.60
C GLN A 162 -2.78 -4.53 -18.91
N GLN A 163 -2.55 -5.77 -19.33
CA GLN A 163 -1.22 -6.24 -19.75
C GLN A 163 -0.73 -5.50 -21.00
N GLU A 164 -1.60 -5.29 -21.99
CA GLU A 164 -1.26 -4.55 -23.21
C GLU A 164 -0.90 -3.08 -22.92
N VAL A 165 -1.66 -2.41 -22.04
CA VAL A 165 -1.35 -1.05 -21.57
C VAL A 165 0.01 -0.99 -20.88
N GLN A 166 0.31 -1.95 -20.00
CA GLN A 166 1.59 -2.02 -19.30
C GLN A 166 2.77 -2.26 -20.28
N ALA A 167 2.57 -3.12 -21.29
CA ALA A 167 3.57 -3.37 -22.33
C ALA A 167 3.81 -2.13 -23.21
N ALA A 168 2.74 -1.41 -23.58
CA ALA A 168 2.81 -0.18 -24.34
C ALA A 168 3.53 0.94 -23.58
N GLN A 169 3.24 1.10 -22.27
CA GLN A 169 3.95 2.04 -21.40
C GLN A 169 5.44 1.71 -21.32
N SER A 170 5.79 0.43 -21.13
CA SER A 170 7.19 -0.01 -21.10
C SER A 170 7.92 0.30 -22.41
N ARG A 171 7.25 0.12 -23.56
CA ARG A 171 7.79 0.47 -24.88
C ARG A 171 7.99 1.98 -25.04
N LEU A 172 7.06 2.80 -24.55
CA LEU A 172 7.18 4.26 -24.58
C LEU A 172 8.39 4.74 -23.76
N GLU A 173 8.59 4.19 -22.56
CA GLU A 173 9.74 4.54 -21.72
C GLU A 173 11.07 4.12 -22.36
N GLN A 174 11.11 2.97 -23.05
CA GLN A 174 12.28 2.57 -23.83
C GLN A 174 12.58 3.54 -24.98
N LEU A 175 11.55 4.03 -25.69
CA LEU A 175 11.71 5.03 -26.74
C LEU A 175 12.25 6.34 -26.18
N LYS A 176 11.64 6.87 -25.11
CA LYS A 176 12.11 8.07 -24.42
C LYS A 176 13.57 7.94 -23.98
N ALA A 177 13.94 6.79 -23.40
CA ALA A 177 15.30 6.52 -22.98
C ALA A 177 16.29 6.45 -24.16
N SER A 178 15.85 5.92 -25.31
CA SER A 178 16.66 5.83 -26.53
C SER A 178 16.89 7.21 -27.18
N GLU A 179 15.85 8.03 -27.26
CA GLU A 179 15.92 9.41 -27.76
C GLU A 179 16.81 10.27 -26.87
N TRP A 180 16.63 10.17 -25.56
CA TRP A 180 17.50 10.84 -24.59
C TRP A 180 18.94 10.35 -24.81
N SER A 181 19.22 9.05 -24.78
CA SER A 181 20.58 8.53 -25.04
C SER A 181 21.19 9.03 -26.36
N ALA A 182 20.39 9.22 -27.41
CA ALA A 182 20.85 9.80 -28.69
C ALA A 182 21.21 11.29 -28.55
N ILE A 183 20.36 12.10 -27.91
CA ILE A 183 20.61 13.53 -27.62
C ILE A 183 21.86 13.70 -26.74
N ALA A 184 22.05 12.83 -25.74
CA ALA A 184 23.25 12.81 -24.88
C ALA A 184 24.54 12.73 -25.69
N ARG A 185 24.53 11.82 -26.66
CA ARG A 185 25.69 11.51 -27.50
C ARG A 185 25.96 12.60 -28.50
N SER A 186 24.93 13.13 -29.16
CA SER A 186 25.12 14.17 -30.17
C SER A 186 25.75 15.44 -29.58
N HIS A 187 25.69 15.63 -28.27
CA HIS A 187 26.26 16.77 -27.55
C HIS A 187 27.48 16.42 -26.68
N ASN A 188 28.04 15.20 -26.77
CA ASN A 188 29.16 14.74 -25.95
C ASN A 188 28.93 14.91 -24.43
N TRP A 189 27.71 14.63 -23.96
CA TRP A 189 27.36 14.68 -22.53
C TRP A 189 27.60 13.35 -21.80
N LEU A 190 27.91 12.30 -22.54
CA LEU A 190 28.37 11.02 -22.00
C LEU A 190 29.89 11.02 -21.83
N PRO A 191 30.42 10.25 -20.87
CA PRO A 191 31.85 10.15 -20.64
C PRO A 191 32.56 9.55 -21.85
N GLU A 192 33.70 10.13 -22.25
CA GLU A 192 34.52 9.63 -23.35
C GLU A 192 35.27 8.32 -23.00
N LYS A 193 35.42 7.99 -21.71
CA LYS A 193 36.13 6.80 -21.24
C LYS A 193 35.54 6.27 -19.93
N GLU A 194 35.58 4.95 -19.78
CA GLU A 194 35.30 4.28 -18.51
C GLU A 194 36.41 4.58 -17.48
N CYS A 195 36.03 4.71 -16.21
CA CYS A 195 36.98 4.94 -15.12
C CYS A 195 37.33 3.62 -14.41
N ASP A 196 38.63 3.36 -14.22
CA ASP A 196 39.15 2.16 -13.54
C ASP A 196 38.70 2.05 -12.07
N SER A 197 38.48 3.20 -11.40
CA SER A 197 37.88 3.25 -10.05
C SER A 197 36.50 3.92 -10.11
N ALA A 198 35.46 3.11 -10.34
CA ALA A 198 34.12 3.62 -10.57
C ALA A 198 33.40 4.11 -9.29
N TRP A 199 33.91 3.85 -8.09
CA TRP A 199 33.24 4.20 -6.83
C TRP A 199 34.04 5.23 -6.03
N LYS A 200 33.38 6.33 -5.63
CA LYS A 200 33.88 7.27 -4.62
C LYS A 200 33.21 6.97 -3.29
N SER A 201 34.01 6.86 -2.24
CA SER A 201 33.55 6.50 -0.90
C SER A 201 33.73 7.66 0.07
N ASN A 202 32.72 7.92 0.89
CA ASN A 202 32.83 8.81 2.05
C ASN A 202 32.31 8.08 3.29
N GLU A 203 33.07 8.10 4.38
CA GLU A 203 32.60 7.55 5.66
C GLU A 203 31.99 8.64 6.54
N GLY A 204 30.94 8.27 7.26
CA GLY A 204 30.20 9.15 8.14
C GLY A 204 29.68 8.43 9.37
N GLU A 205 29.41 9.22 10.41
CA GLU A 205 28.75 8.75 11.62
C GLU A 205 27.52 9.63 11.88
N GLY A 206 26.41 8.98 12.22
CA GLY A 206 25.17 9.65 12.57
C GLY A 206 24.54 9.06 13.83
N ARG A 207 23.57 9.79 14.38
CA ARG A 207 22.84 9.42 15.60
C ARG A 207 21.34 9.58 15.40
N ASP A 208 20.58 8.70 16.05
CA ASP A 208 19.13 8.87 16.16
C ASP A 208 18.74 9.85 17.29
N ALA A 209 17.45 10.11 17.44
CA ALA A 209 16.94 11.01 18.48
C ALA A 209 17.27 10.56 19.91
N ALA A 210 17.56 9.27 20.13
CA ALA A 210 17.99 8.72 21.42
C ALA A 210 19.52 8.78 21.61
N GLY A 211 20.26 9.34 20.65
CA GLY A 211 21.72 9.46 20.68
C GLY A 211 22.48 8.19 20.28
N ARG A 212 21.76 7.13 19.88
CA ARG A 212 22.34 5.86 19.43
C ARG A 212 22.96 6.01 18.05
N ARG A 213 24.10 5.38 17.83
CA ARG A 213 25.03 5.67 16.75
C ARG A 213 24.92 4.68 15.59
N VAL A 214 25.15 5.16 14.38
CA VAL A 214 25.44 4.35 13.19
C VAL A 214 26.68 4.90 12.49
N ARG A 215 27.55 4.02 12.00
CA ARG A 215 28.68 4.37 11.15
C ARG A 215 28.49 3.76 9.77
N VAL A 216 28.64 4.58 8.74
CA VAL A 216 28.32 4.20 7.36
C VAL A 216 29.45 4.54 6.41
N ARG A 217 29.55 3.79 5.30
CA ARG A 217 30.31 4.18 4.10
C ARG A 217 29.33 4.44 2.96
N ILE A 218 29.35 5.64 2.41
CA ILE A 218 28.52 6.04 1.28
C ILE A 218 29.36 5.91 0.02
N ASN A 219 29.01 4.91 -0.79
CA ASN A 219 29.61 4.63 -2.07
C ASN A 219 28.76 5.27 -3.16
N THR A 220 29.34 6.18 -3.92
CA THR A 220 28.68 6.81 -5.08
C THR A 220 29.45 6.43 -6.33
N LEU A 221 28.73 5.87 -7.30
CA LEU A 221 29.31 5.60 -8.60
C LEU A 221 29.70 6.94 -9.23
N THR A 222 30.86 7.00 -9.88
CA THR A 222 31.45 8.23 -10.38
C THR A 222 30.52 8.89 -11.41
N GLN A 223 30.75 10.18 -11.72
CA GLN A 223 29.78 10.97 -12.49
C GLN A 223 29.53 10.43 -13.91
N GLU A 224 30.42 9.56 -14.35
CA GLU A 224 30.36 8.84 -15.60
C GLU A 224 29.21 7.83 -15.67
N TYR A 225 28.79 7.30 -14.52
CA TYR A 225 27.78 6.25 -14.44
C TYR A 225 26.59 6.71 -13.62
N ARG A 226 25.46 6.87 -14.30
CA ARG A 226 24.19 7.35 -13.74
C ARG A 226 23.04 6.57 -14.33
N TRP A 227 21.90 6.51 -13.66
CA TRP A 227 20.74 5.82 -14.20
C TRP A 227 20.29 6.44 -15.52
N VAL A 228 20.05 5.61 -16.54
CA VAL A 228 19.47 6.09 -17.80
C VAL A 228 18.11 6.73 -17.50
N PHE A 229 17.82 7.84 -18.18
CA PHE A 229 16.55 8.54 -18.02
C PHE A 229 15.38 7.60 -18.33
N ALA A 230 14.26 7.78 -17.63
CA ALA A 230 13.07 6.92 -17.76
C ALA A 230 13.30 5.42 -17.44
N ARG A 231 14.51 5.01 -17.02
CA ARG A 231 14.85 3.62 -16.73
C ARG A 231 15.32 3.40 -15.30
N SER A 232 15.08 2.20 -14.80
CA SER A 232 15.46 1.74 -13.47
C SER A 232 16.40 0.54 -13.47
N ASP A 233 16.79 0.05 -14.65
CA ASP A 233 17.45 -1.24 -14.82
C ASP A 233 18.85 -1.16 -15.46
N VAL A 234 19.22 -0.02 -16.02
CA VAL A 234 20.52 0.20 -16.69
C VAL A 234 21.11 1.56 -16.33
N VAL A 235 22.44 1.63 -16.41
CA VAL A 235 23.20 2.87 -16.20
C VAL A 235 23.83 3.35 -17.51
N GLU A 236 23.91 4.67 -17.67
CA GLU A 236 24.59 5.33 -18.77
C GLU A 236 26.07 4.95 -18.77
N ALA A 237 26.58 4.66 -19.96
CA ALA A 237 27.96 4.41 -20.30
C ALA A 237 28.20 4.90 -21.74
N TYR A 238 29.46 4.96 -22.18
CA TYR A 238 29.83 5.50 -23.50
C TYR A 238 29.01 4.86 -24.64
N SER A 239 29.03 3.52 -24.75
CA SER A 239 28.06 2.74 -25.54
C SER A 239 28.39 1.24 -25.43
N PRO A 240 27.41 0.33 -25.24
CA PRO A 240 25.99 0.55 -24.92
C PRO A 240 25.74 0.91 -23.44
N PRO A 241 24.51 1.28 -23.01
CA PRO A 241 24.16 1.29 -21.58
C PRO A 241 24.48 -0.06 -20.95
N ILE A 242 24.93 -0.05 -19.71
CA ILE A 242 25.44 -1.25 -19.03
C ILE A 242 24.52 -1.65 -17.88
N ASP A 243 24.52 -2.95 -17.58
CA ASP A 243 23.90 -3.46 -16.35
C ASP A 243 24.72 -2.96 -15.14
N PRO A 244 24.12 -2.26 -14.16
CA PRO A 244 24.81 -1.81 -12.95
C PRO A 244 25.50 -2.95 -12.17
N ARG A 245 25.08 -4.21 -12.36
CA ARG A 245 25.75 -5.41 -11.85
C ARG A 245 27.25 -5.41 -12.12
N ALA A 246 27.68 -4.97 -13.30
CA ALA A 246 29.09 -4.94 -13.69
C ALA A 246 29.96 -4.08 -12.75
N HIS A 247 29.38 -3.07 -12.10
CA HIS A 247 30.04 -2.21 -11.13
C HIS A 247 29.78 -2.62 -9.68
N VAL A 248 28.58 -3.12 -9.39
CA VAL A 248 28.23 -3.61 -8.05
C VAL A 248 29.15 -4.76 -7.63
N LYS A 249 29.44 -5.70 -8.52
CA LYS A 249 30.38 -6.81 -8.24
C LYS A 249 31.81 -6.37 -7.91
N LYS A 250 32.19 -5.14 -8.31
CA LYS A 250 33.51 -4.56 -8.03
C LYS A 250 33.56 -3.86 -6.67
N LEU A 251 32.42 -3.68 -6.00
CA LEU A 251 32.35 -3.03 -4.70
C LEU A 251 32.79 -4.01 -3.60
N ASN A 252 33.79 -3.62 -2.81
CA ASN A 252 34.23 -4.43 -1.68
C ASN A 252 33.31 -4.22 -0.47
N ILE A 253 32.31 -5.10 -0.32
CA ILE A 253 31.32 -5.06 0.77
C ILE A 253 31.71 -5.86 2.02
N SER A 254 32.95 -6.36 2.12
CA SER A 254 33.38 -7.19 3.26
C SER A 254 33.25 -6.49 4.62
N ASN A 255 33.15 -5.16 4.64
CA ASN A 255 33.01 -4.36 5.84
C ASN A 255 31.55 -4.00 6.19
N ALA A 256 30.57 -4.33 5.34
CA ALA A 256 29.16 -3.98 5.50
C ALA A 256 28.42 -4.88 6.54
N LYS A 257 29.03 -5.12 7.70
CA LYS A 257 28.63 -6.18 8.64
C LYS A 257 27.16 -6.13 9.07
N PHE A 258 26.55 -4.95 9.12
CA PHE A 258 25.21 -4.76 9.70
C PHE A 258 24.13 -4.49 8.65
N GLY A 259 24.53 -4.31 7.39
CA GLY A 259 23.59 -4.13 6.30
C GLY A 259 24.13 -3.30 5.15
N ILE A 260 23.39 -3.35 4.05
CA ILE A 260 23.61 -2.54 2.86
C ILE A 260 22.28 -1.83 2.55
N VAL A 261 22.36 -0.53 2.31
CA VAL A 261 21.22 0.29 1.89
C VAL A 261 21.40 0.63 0.41
N CYS A 262 20.52 0.09 -0.41
CA CYS A 262 20.43 0.38 -1.83
C CYS A 262 19.64 1.67 -2.04
N VAL A 263 20.26 2.70 -2.61
CA VAL A 263 19.63 4.02 -2.72
C VAL A 263 19.15 4.27 -4.14
N GLY A 264 17.90 4.68 -4.26
CA GLY A 264 17.28 5.06 -5.51
C GLY A 264 17.02 6.56 -5.58
N THR A 265 17.43 7.17 -6.69
CA THR A 265 17.19 8.59 -6.98
C THR A 265 16.46 8.74 -8.30
N ALA A 266 15.76 9.85 -8.51
CA ALA A 266 15.06 10.14 -9.76
C ALA A 266 15.19 11.61 -10.18
N SER A 267 15.02 11.85 -11.48
CA SER A 267 15.23 13.17 -12.10
C SER A 267 14.02 14.07 -11.90
N SER A 268 14.23 15.38 -11.93
CA SER A 268 13.19 16.41 -11.95
C SER A 268 12.41 16.47 -13.28
N GLU A 269 12.93 15.83 -14.34
CA GLU A 269 12.40 15.83 -15.70
C GLU A 269 11.01 15.19 -15.84
N GLY A 270 10.70 14.16 -15.05
CA GLY A 270 9.44 13.41 -15.17
C GLY A 270 8.26 13.97 -14.36
N GLU A 271 7.13 13.28 -14.49
CA GLU A 271 6.00 13.44 -13.58
C GLU A 271 6.37 12.89 -12.19
N ARG A 272 5.91 13.58 -11.15
CA ARG A 272 6.37 13.32 -9.78
C ARG A 272 6.13 11.87 -9.35
N GLY A 273 4.91 11.36 -9.56
CA GLY A 273 4.56 9.99 -9.18
C GLY A 273 5.36 8.93 -9.95
N GLU A 274 5.66 9.19 -11.23
CA GLU A 274 6.49 8.31 -12.04
C GLU A 274 7.94 8.31 -11.56
N GLU A 275 8.48 9.48 -11.20
CA GLU A 275 9.86 9.62 -10.73
C GLU A 275 10.04 9.05 -9.32
N GLU A 276 9.07 9.23 -8.42
CA GLU A 276 9.07 8.59 -7.11
C GLU A 276 9.02 7.05 -7.24
N SER A 277 8.19 6.54 -8.16
CA SER A 277 8.16 5.11 -8.50
C SER A 277 9.48 4.62 -9.11
N ARG A 278 10.11 5.42 -9.99
CA ARG A 278 11.41 5.10 -10.57
C ARG A 278 12.53 5.08 -9.54
N ALA A 279 12.57 6.03 -8.62
CA ALA A 279 13.52 6.02 -7.51
C ALA A 279 13.37 4.72 -6.70
N LYS A 280 12.14 4.34 -6.35
CA LYS A 280 11.86 3.08 -5.66
C LYS A 280 12.37 1.86 -6.46
N GLY A 281 12.02 1.77 -7.73
CA GLY A 281 12.44 0.66 -8.59
C GLY A 281 13.97 0.56 -8.77
N ARG A 282 14.69 1.68 -8.75
CA ARG A 282 16.17 1.71 -8.79
C ARG A 282 16.79 1.14 -7.51
N ALA A 283 16.24 1.50 -6.34
CA ALA A 283 16.67 0.94 -5.07
C ALA A 283 16.45 -0.58 -5.02
N GLU A 284 15.25 -1.03 -5.44
CA GLU A 284 14.89 -2.45 -5.50
C GLU A 284 15.75 -3.22 -6.52
N ARG A 285 16.04 -2.63 -7.68
CA ARG A 285 16.93 -3.24 -8.68
C ARG A 285 18.33 -3.48 -8.11
N LEU A 286 18.89 -2.51 -7.39
CA LEU A 286 20.17 -2.70 -6.72
C LEU A 286 20.10 -3.81 -5.67
N GLN A 287 19.03 -3.90 -4.87
CA GLN A 287 18.88 -5.01 -3.93
C GLN A 287 18.90 -6.38 -4.62
N ILE A 288 18.16 -6.52 -5.73
CA ILE A 288 18.13 -7.76 -6.53
C ILE A 288 19.55 -8.12 -6.97
N ILE A 289 20.29 -7.14 -7.51
CA ILE A 289 21.68 -7.33 -7.94
C ILE A 289 22.56 -7.78 -6.77
N PHE A 290 22.44 -7.17 -5.58
CA PHE A 290 23.21 -7.59 -4.42
C PHE A 290 22.92 -9.05 -4.00
N ARG A 291 21.64 -9.47 -4.02
CA ARG A 291 21.26 -10.86 -3.71
C ARG A 291 21.84 -11.87 -4.70
N GLU A 292 21.93 -11.50 -5.97
CA GLU A 292 22.40 -12.39 -7.03
C GLU A 292 23.93 -12.45 -7.11
N GLU A 293 24.63 -11.34 -6.83
CA GLU A 293 26.09 -11.28 -6.98
C GLU A 293 26.86 -11.76 -5.74
N PHE A 294 26.24 -11.78 -4.57
CA PHE A 294 26.94 -12.06 -3.32
C PHE A 294 26.21 -13.17 -2.55
N ASN A 295 26.91 -14.29 -2.32
CA ASN A 295 26.35 -15.46 -1.65
C ASN A 295 25.98 -15.22 -0.17
N ASN A 296 26.64 -14.27 0.49
CA ASN A 296 26.43 -13.93 1.90
C ASN A 296 26.23 -12.42 2.03
N VAL A 297 25.07 -11.93 1.61
CA VAL A 297 24.72 -10.53 1.75
C VAL A 297 24.28 -10.25 3.19
N PRO A 298 24.79 -9.20 3.83
CA PRO A 298 24.18 -8.62 5.03
C PRO A 298 22.71 -8.23 4.79
N ALA A 299 22.02 -7.82 5.85
CA ALA A 299 20.64 -7.29 5.72
C ALA A 299 20.55 -6.22 4.62
N LEU A 300 19.55 -6.33 3.75
CA LEU A 300 19.35 -5.45 2.61
C LEU A 300 18.19 -4.49 2.86
N TYR A 301 18.50 -3.20 2.82
CA TYR A 301 17.55 -2.11 2.95
C TYR A 301 17.45 -1.36 1.62
N SER A 302 16.32 -0.70 1.40
CA SER A 302 16.11 0.23 0.28
C SER A 302 15.87 1.62 0.84
N LEU A 303 16.48 2.62 0.21
CA LEU A 303 16.20 4.03 0.47
C LEU A 303 15.75 4.68 -0.83
N SER A 304 14.48 5.07 -0.91
CA SER A 304 14.00 5.93 -2.00
C SER A 304 14.15 7.39 -1.59
N LEU A 305 14.94 8.15 -2.35
CA LEU A 305 14.99 9.61 -2.21
C LEU A 305 13.87 10.30 -2.99
N GLY A 306 13.17 9.59 -3.88
CA GLY A 306 12.12 10.18 -4.71
C GLY A 306 12.67 11.07 -5.83
N GLN A 307 11.89 12.08 -6.21
CA GLN A 307 12.19 12.98 -7.31
C GLN A 307 13.12 14.12 -6.87
N PHE A 308 14.10 14.49 -7.70
CA PHE A 308 14.89 15.70 -7.48
C PHE A 308 14.03 16.98 -7.52
N GLN A 309 14.23 17.87 -6.56
CA GLN A 309 13.48 19.11 -6.35
C GLN A 309 14.29 20.31 -6.84
N HIS A 310 14.18 20.61 -8.13
CA HIS A 310 14.69 21.88 -8.65
C HIS A 310 13.63 22.98 -8.55
N LYS A 311 14.04 24.22 -8.24
CA LYS A 311 13.16 25.41 -8.34
C LYS A 311 12.63 25.66 -9.76
N GLN A 312 13.32 25.15 -10.79
CA GLN A 312 12.93 25.23 -12.18
C GLN A 312 13.21 23.86 -12.81
N LYS A 313 12.17 23.19 -13.33
CA LYS A 313 12.37 21.93 -14.05
C LYS A 313 13.23 22.18 -15.27
N SER A 314 14.32 21.44 -15.39
CA SER A 314 15.11 21.40 -16.60
C SER A 314 14.75 20.14 -17.37
N PHE A 315 14.42 20.30 -18.66
CA PHE A 315 14.35 19.20 -19.61
C PHE A 315 15.67 19.05 -20.39
N ASN A 316 16.72 19.73 -19.93
CA ASN A 316 18.05 19.58 -20.47
C ASN A 316 18.76 18.43 -19.74
N PRO A 317 18.90 17.26 -20.38
CA PRO A 317 19.89 16.25 -20.08
C PRO A 317 21.15 16.59 -19.28
N GLN A 318 21.87 17.63 -19.70
CA GLN A 318 23.15 18.00 -19.13
C GLN A 318 22.96 18.62 -17.75
N ALA A 319 21.87 19.37 -17.56
CA ALA A 319 21.54 20.02 -16.31
C ALA A 319 21.06 19.04 -15.25
N THR A 320 20.38 17.96 -15.67
CA THR A 320 19.77 16.95 -14.78
C THR A 320 20.64 15.72 -14.55
N ARG A 321 21.86 15.73 -15.12
CA ARG A 321 22.78 14.59 -15.12
C ARG A 321 23.15 14.11 -13.72
N ASP A 322 23.27 15.04 -12.77
CA ASP A 322 23.72 14.77 -11.41
C ASP A 322 22.56 14.37 -10.48
N GLU A 323 21.32 14.35 -10.98
CA GLU A 323 20.10 13.98 -10.23
C GLU A 323 19.87 12.45 -10.18
N ARG A 324 20.56 11.68 -11.04
CA ARG A 324 20.32 10.25 -11.29
C ARG A 324 21.48 9.36 -10.84
N ARG A 325 22.05 9.65 -9.67
CA ARG A 325 23.22 8.94 -9.13
C ARG A 325 22.92 7.49 -8.74
N VAL A 326 23.93 6.63 -8.86
CA VAL A 326 23.91 5.28 -8.28
C VAL A 326 24.64 5.34 -6.95
N ILE A 327 23.93 5.05 -5.85
CA ILE A 327 24.45 5.17 -4.49
C ILE A 327 24.17 3.88 -3.72
N VAL A 328 25.16 3.43 -2.96
CA VAL A 328 25.08 2.28 -2.05
C VAL A 328 25.68 2.72 -0.71
N ILE A 329 24.97 2.47 0.39
CA ILE A 329 25.46 2.78 1.73
C ILE A 329 25.74 1.48 2.47
N GLU A 330 26.98 1.27 2.92
CA GLU A 330 27.35 0.16 3.80
C GLU A 330 27.15 0.59 5.25
N ILE A 331 26.48 -0.25 6.06
CA ILE A 331 26.41 -0.08 7.52
C ILE A 331 27.60 -0.81 8.14
N LEU A 332 28.62 -0.04 8.50
CA LEU A 332 29.88 -0.54 9.04
C LEU A 332 29.77 -0.92 10.51
N ASP A 333 28.95 -0.18 11.25
CA ASP A 333 28.76 -0.34 12.70
C ASP A 333 27.44 0.29 13.15
N ARG A 334 26.84 -0.25 14.20
CA ARG A 334 25.62 0.33 14.80
C ARG A 334 25.45 -0.05 16.26
N ASP A 335 24.86 0.86 17.03
CA ASP A 335 24.35 0.54 18.36
C ASP A 335 23.09 -0.34 18.26
N GLN A 336 22.81 -1.11 19.31
CA GLN A 336 21.62 -1.93 19.37
C GLN A 336 20.36 -1.05 19.36
N GLU A 337 19.32 -1.50 18.66
CA GLU A 337 18.00 -0.84 18.57
C GLU A 337 18.02 0.56 17.94
N VAL A 338 19.13 1.00 17.32
CA VAL A 338 19.19 2.31 16.65
C VAL A 338 18.08 2.47 15.62
N ASN A 339 17.44 3.64 15.59
CA ASN A 339 16.56 4.01 14.50
C ASN A 339 17.41 4.32 13.26
N LEU A 340 17.52 3.34 12.35
CA LEU A 340 18.35 3.46 11.16
C LEU A 340 17.96 4.63 10.27
N THR A 341 16.67 4.93 10.12
CA THR A 341 16.20 6.03 9.26
C THR A 341 16.74 7.36 9.76
N GLU A 342 16.63 7.63 11.06
CA GLU A 342 17.13 8.86 11.68
C GLU A 342 18.65 8.94 11.64
N ALA A 343 19.33 7.87 12.08
CA ALA A 343 20.78 7.86 12.22
C ALA A 343 21.50 7.92 10.85
N ILE A 344 20.97 7.25 9.81
CA ILE A 344 21.53 7.34 8.45
C ILE A 344 21.31 8.73 7.88
N LYS A 345 20.12 9.32 8.08
CA LYS A 345 19.84 10.70 7.64
C LYS A 345 20.81 11.70 8.26
N ASP A 346 21.07 11.59 9.56
CA ASP A 346 22.05 12.42 10.28
C ASP A 346 23.48 12.20 9.74
N ALA A 347 23.88 10.94 9.51
CA ALA A 347 25.19 10.63 8.94
C ALA A 347 25.38 11.27 7.54
N LEU A 348 24.37 11.19 6.68
CA LEU A 348 24.40 11.77 5.35
C LEU A 348 24.52 13.30 5.41
N LEU A 349 23.80 13.97 6.32
CA LEU A 349 23.89 15.43 6.50
C LEU A 349 25.32 15.86 6.84
N LYS A 350 25.93 15.18 7.82
CA LYS A 350 27.29 15.48 8.27
C LYS A 350 28.33 15.24 7.18
N VAL A 351 28.17 14.17 6.40
CA VAL A 351 29.05 13.90 5.25
C VAL A 351 28.92 14.97 4.19
N ILE A 352 27.70 15.40 3.85
CA ILE A 352 27.44 16.48 2.90
C ILE A 352 28.10 17.79 3.37
N GLU A 353 27.96 18.14 4.65
CA GLU A 353 28.59 19.32 5.23
C GLU A 353 30.12 19.25 5.18
N LYS A 354 30.69 18.11 5.56
CA LYS A 354 32.13 17.87 5.49
C LYS A 354 32.67 18.03 4.06
N VAL A 355 32.04 17.38 3.08
CA VAL A 355 32.43 17.47 1.67
C VAL A 355 32.40 18.92 1.17
N ARG A 356 31.39 19.70 1.58
CA ARG A 356 31.31 21.14 1.27
C ARG A 356 32.42 21.96 1.91
N GLN A 357 32.76 21.68 3.17
CA GLN A 357 33.86 22.35 3.87
C GLN A 357 35.22 22.07 3.22
N GLU A 358 35.39 20.88 2.64
CA GLU A 358 36.58 20.51 1.86
C GLU A 358 36.61 21.16 0.46
N GLY A 359 35.65 22.03 0.13
CA GLY A 359 35.55 22.73 -1.15
C GLY A 359 35.03 21.87 -2.30
N ALA A 360 34.56 20.66 -2.00
CA ALA A 360 33.96 19.77 -2.99
C ALA A 360 32.43 19.95 -3.02
N ILE A 361 31.84 19.82 -4.21
CA ILE A 361 30.39 19.76 -4.35
C ILE A 361 29.98 18.30 -4.12
N PRO A 362 29.17 17.99 -3.09
CA PRO A 362 28.69 16.64 -2.90
C PRO A 362 27.83 16.26 -4.10
N PHE A 363 28.20 15.18 -4.77
CA PHE A 363 27.51 14.70 -5.97
C PHE A 363 26.09 14.20 -5.69
N TRP A 364 25.66 14.23 -4.43
CA TRP A 364 24.38 13.75 -3.91
C TRP A 364 24.05 14.56 -2.65
N ASP A 365 23.14 15.52 -2.73
CA ASP A 365 22.53 16.11 -1.53
C ASP A 365 21.11 15.59 -1.44
N PHE A 366 20.85 14.69 -0.48
CA PHE A 366 19.53 14.06 -0.38
C PHE A 366 18.43 15.07 -0.05
N ARG A 367 18.77 16.27 0.45
CA ARG A 367 17.80 17.34 0.74
C ARG A 367 17.22 17.94 -0.54
N ASP A 368 17.87 17.74 -1.67
CA ASP A 368 17.39 18.16 -2.97
C ASP A 368 16.40 17.15 -3.56
N TYR A 369 15.84 16.22 -2.77
CA TYR A 369 14.87 15.23 -3.26
C TYR A 369 13.57 15.23 -2.43
N THR A 370 12.50 14.68 -3.00
CA THR A 370 11.14 14.72 -2.41
C THR A 370 10.92 13.80 -1.22
N ALA A 371 11.78 12.81 -1.01
CA ALA A 371 11.56 11.77 -0.02
C ALA A 371 12.85 11.35 0.70
N PHE A 372 12.66 10.65 1.80
CA PHE A 372 13.69 9.89 2.50
C PHE A 372 13.00 8.66 3.09
N ASP A 373 12.64 7.72 2.23
CA ASP A 373 11.86 6.53 2.59
C ASP A 373 12.77 5.30 2.67
N LEU A 374 13.20 4.99 3.90
CA LEU A 374 14.00 3.80 4.21
C LEU A 374 13.07 2.65 4.60
N TYR A 375 13.15 1.55 3.86
CA TYR A 375 12.31 0.37 4.07
C TYR A 375 13.07 -0.93 3.77
N GLY A 376 12.42 -2.04 4.14
CA GLY A 376 13.03 -3.36 4.13
C GLY A 376 13.84 -3.63 5.39
N ALA A 377 14.10 -4.92 5.61
CA ALA A 377 15.08 -5.54 6.49
C ALA A 377 14.95 -7.05 6.27
#